data_AF-A0A4Q9XQQ2-F1
#
_entry.id   AF-A0A4Q9XQQ2-F1
#
_cell.length_a   1.000
_cell.length_b   1.000
_cell.length_c   1.000
_cell.angle_alpha   90.00
_cell.angle_beta   90.00
_cell.angle_gamma   90.00
#
_symmetry.space_group_name_H-M   'P 1'
#
loop_
_entity.id
_entity.type
_entity.pdbx_description
1 polymer ?
#
loop_
_entity_poly.entity_id
_entity_poly.type
_entity_poly.pdbx_seq_one_letter_code
_entity_poly.pdbx_strand_id
1 'polypeptide(L)'
;MSKINHYLSMLFVAAGILLGVQLPNAMHQYAQRVDAHYLEAERAAAPYHLLANQLFNGSMQALIEKHQQSGEVLFQQEAEPIKQLIARETYLRQLREGLSGNVWQQTWYALRHPDQEIAEETVNHYQATIPLTQPALIAALAGGILAALLYELLLVLCLKPLGRIFTPRPAKPHLPQ
;
A
#
# COMPACT_ATOMS: atom_id res chain seq x y z
N MET A 1 -10.14 9.48 37.18
CA MET A 1 -9.54 8.41 36.34
C MET A 1 -8.40 7.79 37.14
N SER A 2 -8.32 6.46 37.25
CA SER A 2 -7.17 5.82 37.91
C SER A 2 -5.89 6.16 37.13
N LYS A 3 -4.76 6.38 37.81
CA LYS A 3 -3.45 6.64 37.17
C LYS A 3 -3.12 5.56 36.13
N ILE A 4 -3.54 4.32 36.38
CA ILE A 4 -3.40 3.16 35.49
C ILE A 4 -4.09 3.39 34.13
N ASN A 5 -5.32 3.93 34.13
CA ASN A 5 -6.08 4.16 32.89
C ASN A 5 -5.43 5.25 32.02
N HIS A 6 -4.74 6.20 32.64
CA HIS A 6 -4.00 7.24 31.93
C HIS A 6 -2.76 6.66 31.24
N TYR A 7 -1.95 5.85 31.94
CA TYR A 7 -0.79 5.20 31.34
C TYR A 7 -1.18 4.19 30.23
N LEU A 8 -2.29 3.45 30.41
CA LEU A 8 -2.86 2.59 29.37
C LEU A 8 -3.27 3.39 28.13
N SER A 9 -3.96 4.52 28.32
CA SER A 9 -4.32 5.41 27.22
C SER A 9 -3.09 5.89 26.45
N MET A 10 -2.02 6.25 27.16
CA MET A 10 -0.77 6.69 26.54
C MET A 10 -0.13 5.58 25.70
N LEU A 11 -0.15 4.34 26.19
CA LEU A 11 0.34 3.17 25.45
C LEU A 11 -0.49 2.91 24.18
N PHE A 12 -1.83 2.99 24.27
CA PHE A 12 -2.71 2.84 23.12
C PHE A 12 -2.47 3.91 22.06
N VAL A 13 -2.31 5.17 22.48
CA VAL A 13 -1.99 6.27 21.56
C VAL A 13 -0.64 6.06 20.89
N ALA A 14 0.39 5.67 21.65
CA ALA A 14 1.70 5.37 21.09
C ALA A 14 1.65 4.21 20.08
N ALA A 15 0.90 3.14 20.39
CA ALA A 15 0.67 2.04 19.45
C ALA A 15 -0.08 2.51 18.20
N GLY A 16 -1.10 3.38 18.36
CA GLY A 16 -1.84 3.97 17.25
C GLY A 16 -0.97 4.81 16.30
N ILE A 17 -0.03 5.58 16.85
CA ILE A 17 0.95 6.35 16.08
C ILE A 17 1.83 5.40 15.26
N LEU A 18 2.38 4.36 15.90
CA LEU A 18 3.24 3.38 15.22
C LEU A 18 2.49 2.64 14.11
N LEU A 19 1.26 2.20 14.38
CA LEU A 19 0.41 1.54 13.38
C LEU A 19 0.00 2.48 12.24
N GLY A 20 -0.28 3.75 12.55
CA GLY A 20 -0.64 4.76 11.55
C GLY A 20 0.44 4.97 10.50
N VAL A 21 1.71 4.92 10.90
CA VAL A 21 2.86 5.08 9.99
C VAL A 21 3.08 3.88 9.06
N GLN A 22 2.51 2.70 9.38
CA GLN A 22 2.76 1.48 8.60
C GLN A 22 2.21 1.55 7.17
N LEU A 23 1.05 2.19 6.98
CA LEU A 23 0.44 2.34 5.65
C LEU A 23 1.31 3.18 4.69
N PRO A 24 1.73 4.42 5.03
CA PRO A 24 2.64 5.17 4.17
C PRO A 24 3.99 4.48 3.98
N ASN A 25 4.50 3.78 5.00
CA ASN A 25 5.74 3.00 4.88
C ASN A 25 5.60 1.82 3.89
N ALA A 26 4.51 1.06 3.97
CA ALA A 26 4.22 -0.04 3.04
C ALA A 26 4.04 0.46 1.61
N MET A 27 3.29 1.55 1.44
CA MET A 27 3.07 2.13 0.13
C MET A 27 4.38 2.64 -0.50
N HIS A 28 5.24 3.26 0.32
CA HIS A 28 6.56 3.71 -0.12
C HIS A 28 7.44 2.55 -0.60
N GLN A 29 7.51 1.46 0.16
CA GLN A 29 8.31 0.28 -0.22
C GLN A 29 7.77 -0.41 -1.46
N TYR A 30 6.45 -0.51 -1.61
CA TYR A 30 5.83 -1.05 -2.81
C TYR A 30 6.16 -0.19 -4.04
N ALA A 31 5.96 1.13 -3.96
CA ALA A 31 6.26 2.04 -5.07
C ALA A 31 7.74 1.99 -5.47
N GLN A 32 8.65 1.89 -4.51
CA GLN A 32 10.08 1.74 -4.76
C GLN A 32 10.40 0.45 -5.51
N ARG A 33 9.71 -0.66 -5.22
CA ARG A 33 9.90 -1.93 -5.92
C ARG A 33 9.32 -1.91 -7.32
N VAL A 34 8.14 -1.32 -7.50
CA VAL A 34 7.58 -1.07 -8.84
C VAL A 34 8.56 -0.28 -9.71
N ASP A 35 9.18 0.78 -9.16
CA ASP A 35 10.17 1.56 -9.91
C ASP A 35 11.45 0.74 -10.20
N ALA A 36 11.92 -0.08 -9.26
CA ALA A 36 13.05 -0.97 -9.48
C ALA A 36 12.79 -1.98 -10.62
N HIS A 37 11.65 -2.67 -10.59
CA HIS A 37 11.21 -3.60 -11.64
C HIS A 37 11.05 -2.89 -12.98
N TYR A 38 10.48 -1.67 -12.99
CA TYR A 38 10.36 -0.87 -14.21
C TYR A 38 11.75 -0.56 -14.80
N LEU A 39 12.69 -0.08 -13.98
CA LEU A 39 14.03 0.28 -14.43
C LEU A 39 14.80 -0.95 -14.94
N GLU A 40 14.56 -2.13 -14.39
CA GLU A 40 15.10 -3.39 -14.90
C GLU A 40 14.54 -3.72 -16.29
N ALA A 41 13.21 -3.70 -16.44
CA ALA A 41 12.55 -3.96 -17.71
C ALA A 41 12.93 -2.93 -18.79
N GLU A 42 13.01 -1.64 -18.44
CA GLU A 42 13.41 -0.55 -19.34
C GLU A 42 14.85 -0.75 -19.84
N ARG A 43 15.78 -1.11 -18.96
CA ARG A 43 17.18 -1.39 -19.36
C ARG A 43 17.27 -2.60 -20.26
N ALA A 44 16.51 -3.66 -19.98
CA ALA A 44 16.46 -4.86 -20.82
C ALA A 44 15.82 -4.57 -22.19
N ALA A 45 14.82 -3.69 -22.25
CA ALA A 45 14.15 -3.31 -23.50
C ALA A 45 14.92 -2.28 -24.34
N ALA A 46 15.85 -1.52 -23.74
CA ALA A 46 16.57 -0.43 -24.40
C ALA A 46 17.23 -0.80 -25.75
N PRO A 47 17.92 -1.94 -25.91
CA PRO A 47 18.50 -2.33 -27.20
C PRO A 47 17.45 -2.49 -28.31
N TYR A 48 16.28 -3.06 -27.99
CA TYR A 48 15.19 -3.23 -28.94
C TYR A 48 14.55 -1.90 -29.32
N HIS A 49 14.42 -0.96 -28.37
CA HIS A 49 13.94 0.38 -28.68
C HIS A 49 14.89 1.12 -29.63
N LEU A 50 16.20 0.97 -29.44
CA LEU A 50 17.20 1.52 -30.37
C LEU A 50 17.07 0.91 -31.77
N LEU A 51 16.92 -0.40 -31.88
CA LEU A 51 16.72 -1.09 -33.15
C LEU A 51 15.41 -0.66 -33.84
N ALA A 52 14.32 -0.55 -33.07
CA ALA A 52 13.04 -0.07 -33.57
C ALA A 52 13.14 1.37 -34.09
N ASN A 53 13.83 2.25 -33.37
CA ASN A 53 14.06 3.63 -33.79
C ASN A 53 14.89 3.72 -35.08
N GLN A 54 15.93 2.90 -35.23
CA GLN A 54 16.82 2.92 -36.38
C GLN A 54 16.20 2.30 -37.65
N LEU A 55 15.46 1.20 -37.49
CA LEU A 55 15.05 0.35 -38.61
C LEU A 55 13.54 0.41 -38.89
N PHE A 56 12.73 0.85 -37.93
CA PHE A 56 11.27 0.76 -37.97
C PHE A 56 10.55 2.04 -37.54
N ASN A 57 11.21 3.21 -37.62
CA ASN A 57 10.66 4.52 -37.21
C ASN A 57 10.11 4.52 -35.76
N GLY A 58 10.72 3.74 -34.87
CA GLY A 58 10.31 3.60 -33.47
C GLY A 58 9.16 2.61 -33.24
N SER A 59 8.68 1.93 -34.28
CA SER A 59 7.63 0.92 -34.13
C SER A 59 8.20 -0.40 -33.60
N MET A 60 8.00 -0.64 -32.31
CA MET A 60 8.34 -1.93 -31.69
C MET A 60 7.51 -3.08 -32.29
N GLN A 61 6.27 -2.80 -32.68
CA GLN A 61 5.41 -3.79 -33.31
C GLN A 61 5.96 -4.25 -34.66
N ALA A 62 6.47 -3.32 -35.47
CA ALA A 62 7.11 -3.67 -36.74
C ALA A 62 8.42 -4.46 -36.54
N LEU A 63 9.18 -4.16 -35.48
CA LEU A 63 10.37 -4.95 -35.11
C LEU A 63 9.98 -6.40 -34.75
N ILE A 64 8.94 -6.58 -33.93
CA ILE A 64 8.45 -7.91 -33.52
C ILE A 64 7.91 -8.67 -34.74
N GLU A 65 7.09 -8.02 -35.59
CA GLU A 65 6.56 -8.63 -36.82
C GLU A 65 7.69 -9.06 -37.75
N LYS A 66 8.77 -8.29 -37.86
CA LYS A 66 9.95 -8.68 -38.64
C LYS A 66 10.62 -9.94 -38.11
N HIS A 67 10.74 -10.09 -36.78
CA HIS A 67 11.29 -11.30 -36.16
C HIS A 67 10.37 -12.51 -36.44
N GLN A 68 9.05 -12.35 -36.29
CA GLN A 68 8.07 -13.40 -36.56
C GLN A 68 8.06 -13.87 -38.02
N GLN A 69 8.24 -12.95 -38.96
CA GLN A 69 8.23 -13.24 -40.40
C GLN A 69 9.62 -13.60 -40.94
N SER A 70 10.63 -13.70 -40.07
CA SER A 70 11.98 -14.05 -40.49
C SER A 70 12.03 -15.46 -41.06
N GLY A 71 12.91 -15.68 -42.05
CA GLY A 71 13.14 -17.00 -42.62
C GLY A 71 13.95 -17.93 -41.70
N GLU A 72 14.54 -17.39 -40.63
CA GLU A 72 15.36 -18.15 -39.69
C GLU A 72 14.58 -18.44 -38.40
N VAL A 73 14.61 -19.70 -37.97
CA VAL A 73 13.89 -20.19 -36.78
C VAL A 73 14.32 -19.45 -35.51
N LEU A 74 15.60 -19.06 -35.40
CA LEU A 74 16.12 -18.30 -34.24
C LEU A 74 15.35 -17.00 -34.05
N PHE A 75 15.25 -16.17 -35.10
CA PHE A 75 14.55 -14.88 -35.02
C PHE A 75 13.04 -15.05 -34.79
N GLN A 76 12.42 -16.08 -35.36
CA GLN A 76 11.01 -16.38 -35.07
C GLN A 76 10.79 -16.70 -33.59
N GLN A 77 11.72 -17.46 -32.97
CA GLN A 77 11.65 -17.81 -31.55
C GLN A 77 11.95 -16.63 -30.63
N GLU A 78 12.76 -15.66 -31.05
CA GLU A 78 13.06 -14.45 -30.27
C GLU A 78 11.88 -13.45 -30.22
N ALA A 79 10.93 -13.53 -31.15
CA ALA A 79 9.81 -12.60 -31.21
C ALA A 79 8.91 -12.62 -29.96
N GLU A 80 8.61 -13.80 -29.42
CA GLU A 80 7.74 -13.91 -28.24
C GLU A 80 8.41 -13.40 -26.95
N PRO A 81 9.67 -13.76 -26.63
CA PRO A 81 10.40 -13.15 -25.53
C PRO A 81 10.47 -11.61 -25.61
N ILE A 82 10.76 -11.05 -26.79
CA ILE A 82 10.78 -9.57 -26.99
C ILE A 82 9.41 -8.98 -26.70
N LYS A 83 8.34 -9.58 -27.25
CA LYS A 83 6.97 -9.14 -27.03
C LYS A 83 6.58 -9.16 -25.55
N GLN A 84 6.94 -10.22 -24.82
CA GLN A 84 6.69 -10.32 -23.38
C GLN A 84 7.44 -9.24 -22.59
N LEU A 85 8.71 -9.00 -22.92
CA LEU A 85 9.52 -7.96 -22.29
C LEU A 85 8.90 -6.57 -22.47
N ILE A 86 8.51 -6.21 -23.69
CA ILE A 86 7.90 -4.91 -24.00
C ILE A 86 6.52 -4.77 -23.32
N ALA A 87 5.74 -5.84 -23.26
CA ALA A 87 4.47 -5.85 -22.54
C ALA A 87 4.68 -5.64 -21.03
N ARG A 88 5.68 -6.30 -20.44
CA ARG A 88 6.03 -6.13 -19.01
C ARG A 88 6.52 -4.71 -18.73
N GLU A 89 7.40 -4.16 -19.56
CA GLU A 89 7.86 -2.77 -19.45
C GLU A 89 6.69 -1.79 -19.49
N THR A 90 5.78 -1.95 -20.46
CA THR A 90 4.60 -1.07 -20.62
C THR A 90 3.67 -1.18 -19.42
N TYR A 91 3.42 -2.39 -18.94
CA TYR A 91 2.61 -2.62 -17.73
C TYR A 91 3.22 -1.94 -16.50
N LEU A 92 4.52 -2.13 -16.26
CA LEU A 92 5.23 -1.54 -15.13
C LEU A 92 5.26 -0.01 -15.23
N ARG A 93 5.37 0.54 -16.44
CA ARG A 93 5.28 1.98 -16.69
C ARG A 93 3.94 2.54 -16.24
N GLN A 94 2.84 1.91 -16.67
CA GLN A 94 1.48 2.31 -16.30
C GLN A 94 1.25 2.19 -14.79
N LEU A 95 1.73 1.11 -14.18
CA LEU A 95 1.63 0.91 -12.74
C LEU A 95 2.39 2.00 -11.98
N ARG A 96 3.62 2.32 -12.39
CA ARG A 96 4.42 3.41 -11.82
C ARG A 96 3.75 4.77 -11.96
N GLU A 97 3.20 5.08 -13.13
CA GLU A 97 2.47 6.33 -13.37
C GLU A 97 1.23 6.44 -12.48
N GLY A 98 0.49 5.34 -12.28
CA GLY A 98 -0.63 5.28 -11.35
C GLY A 98 -0.25 5.48 -9.88
N LEU A 99 1.01 5.24 -9.52
CA LEU A 99 1.56 5.46 -8.18
C LEU A 99 2.19 6.86 -7.99
N SER A 100 2.09 7.77 -8.95
CA SER A 100 2.63 9.13 -8.85
C SER A 100 1.85 10.07 -7.92
N GLY A 101 0.66 9.67 -7.47
CA GLY A 101 -0.24 10.48 -6.64
C GLY A 101 0.17 10.58 -5.16
N ASN A 102 -0.71 11.11 -4.32
CA ASN A 102 -0.51 11.07 -2.86
C ASN A 102 -0.65 9.64 -2.30
N VAL A 103 -0.15 9.38 -1.09
CA VAL A 103 -0.17 8.03 -0.49
C VAL A 103 -1.56 7.39 -0.47
N TRP A 104 -2.63 8.18 -0.27
CA TRP A 104 -4.00 7.67 -0.25
C TRP A 104 -4.47 7.25 -1.64
N GLN A 105 -4.15 8.04 -2.67
CA GLN A 105 -4.40 7.71 -4.08
C GLN A 105 -3.59 6.49 -4.51
N GLN A 106 -2.32 6.42 -4.13
CA GLN A 106 -1.45 5.26 -4.37
C GLN A 106 -2.05 4.00 -3.75
N THR A 107 -2.47 4.08 -2.49
CA THR A 107 -3.07 2.94 -1.77
C THR A 107 -4.36 2.48 -2.46
N TRP A 108 -5.23 3.43 -2.83
CA TRP A 108 -6.46 3.11 -3.55
C TRP A 108 -6.19 2.49 -4.92
N TYR A 109 -5.20 3.01 -5.65
CA TYR A 109 -4.80 2.51 -6.95
C TYR A 109 -4.22 1.09 -6.86
N ALA A 110 -3.30 0.85 -5.91
CA ALA A 110 -2.70 -0.46 -5.67
C ALA A 110 -3.72 -1.53 -5.28
N LEU A 111 -4.77 -1.16 -4.54
CA LEU A 111 -5.88 -2.07 -4.21
C LEU A 111 -6.73 -2.44 -5.43
N ARG A 112 -6.85 -1.54 -6.42
CA ARG A 112 -7.64 -1.78 -7.64
C ARG A 112 -6.85 -2.49 -8.74
N HIS A 113 -5.53 -2.27 -8.77
CA HIS A 113 -4.60 -2.83 -9.74
C HIS A 113 -3.42 -3.52 -9.03
N PRO A 114 -3.68 -4.61 -8.28
CA PRO A 114 -2.61 -5.30 -7.56
C PRO A 114 -1.68 -6.02 -8.54
N ASP A 115 -0.39 -5.70 -8.51
CA ASP A 115 0.66 -6.59 -9.02
C ASP A 115 0.99 -7.59 -7.90
N GLN A 116 0.54 -8.84 -8.05
CA GLN A 116 0.66 -9.86 -7.00
C GLN A 116 2.11 -10.21 -6.70
N GLU A 117 2.96 -10.28 -7.73
CA GLU A 117 4.37 -10.62 -7.58
C GLU A 117 5.08 -9.57 -6.72
N ILE A 118 4.92 -8.29 -7.06
CA ILE A 118 5.54 -7.18 -6.33
C ILE A 118 4.91 -7.01 -4.94
N ALA A 119 3.60 -7.23 -4.80
CA ALA A 119 2.93 -7.16 -3.51
C ALA A 119 3.39 -8.26 -2.55
N GLU A 120 3.49 -9.50 -3.01
CA GLU A 120 4.02 -10.62 -2.23
C GLU A 120 5.48 -10.38 -1.85
N GLU A 121 6.30 -9.92 -2.80
CA GLU A 121 7.67 -9.53 -2.51
C GLU A 121 7.70 -8.46 -1.40
N THR A 122 6.85 -7.43 -1.51
CA THR A 122 6.69 -6.32 -0.56
C THR A 122 6.37 -6.81 0.84
N VAL A 123 5.44 -7.76 0.97
CA VAL A 123 5.08 -8.35 2.26
C VAL A 123 6.21 -9.22 2.80
N ASN A 124 6.83 -10.05 1.96
CA ASN A 124 7.88 -11.00 2.37
C ASN A 124 9.15 -10.30 2.85
N HIS A 125 9.50 -9.16 2.24
CA HIS A 125 10.67 -8.37 2.62
C HIS A 125 10.28 -7.04 3.25
N TYR A 126 9.13 -6.97 3.92
CA TYR A 126 8.66 -5.73 4.55
C TYR A 126 9.60 -5.31 5.68
N GLN A 127 9.99 -4.05 5.69
CA GLN A 127 10.78 -3.47 6.79
C GLN A 127 9.96 -2.42 7.53
N ALA A 128 9.72 -2.66 8.82
CA ALA A 128 9.04 -1.67 9.66
C ALA A 128 9.99 -0.49 9.94
N THR A 129 9.74 0.61 9.26
CA THR A 129 10.52 1.85 9.37
C THR A 129 9.58 3.00 9.73
N ILE A 130 10.09 4.01 10.42
CA ILE A 130 9.35 5.23 10.75
C ILE A 130 9.80 6.33 9.78
N PRO A 131 9.20 6.44 8.57
CA PRO A 131 9.47 7.55 7.67
C PRO A 131 9.08 8.87 8.33
N LEU A 132 10.01 9.83 8.33
CA LEU A 132 9.77 11.20 8.76
C LEU A 132 9.27 12.05 7.58
N THR A 133 8.23 11.56 6.90
CA THR A 133 7.59 12.26 5.77
C THR A 133 6.29 12.91 6.20
N GLN A 134 5.88 13.98 5.52
CA GLN A 134 4.60 14.65 5.78
C GLN A 134 3.39 13.68 5.82
N PRO A 135 3.17 12.79 4.83
CA PRO A 135 2.07 11.83 4.90
C PRO A 135 2.20 10.83 6.06
N ALA A 136 3.43 10.43 6.42
CA ALA A 136 3.66 9.57 7.58
C ALA A 136 3.28 10.26 8.88
N LEU A 137 3.64 11.53 9.06
CA LEU A 137 3.25 12.32 10.24
C LEU A 137 1.73 12.49 10.34
N ILE A 138 1.05 12.79 9.23
CA ILE A 138 -0.41 12.89 9.19
C ILE A 138 -1.06 11.55 9.58
N ALA A 139 -0.57 10.45 9.02
CA ALA A 139 -1.07 9.11 9.32
C ALA A 139 -0.78 8.70 10.78
N ALA A 140 0.38 9.07 11.33
CA ALA A 140 0.73 8.87 12.74
C ALA A 140 -0.26 9.58 13.66
N LEU A 141 -0.52 10.88 13.40
CA LEU A 141 -1.47 11.67 14.19
C LEU A 141 -2.89 11.10 14.09
N ALA A 142 -3.34 10.76 12.88
CA ALA A 142 -4.64 10.14 12.67
C ALA A 142 -4.75 8.79 13.41
N GLY A 143 -3.72 7.96 13.34
CA GLY A 143 -3.65 6.68 14.05
C GLY A 143 -3.67 6.83 15.57
N GLY A 144 -2.94 7.82 16.12
CA GLY A 144 -2.97 8.13 17.55
C GLY A 144 -4.34 8.60 18.03
N ILE A 145 -5.00 9.48 17.29
CA ILE A 145 -6.37 9.94 17.60
C ILE A 145 -7.35 8.77 17.52
N LEU A 146 -7.27 7.96 16.47
CA LEU A 146 -8.14 6.80 16.28
C LEU A 146 -7.96 5.78 17.42
N ALA A 147 -6.72 5.52 17.84
CA ALA A 147 -6.45 4.64 18.97
C ALA A 147 -6.98 5.21 20.31
N ALA A 148 -6.89 6.53 20.52
CA ALA A 148 -7.50 7.18 21.67
C ALA A 148 -9.03 6.97 21.70
N LEU A 149 -9.70 7.20 20.56
CA LEU A 149 -11.14 7.02 20.43
C LEU A 149 -11.56 5.56 20.65
N LEU A 150 -10.82 4.60 20.07
CA LEU A 150 -11.08 3.18 20.27
C LEU A 150 -10.89 2.76 21.73
N TYR A 151 -9.88 3.29 22.40
CA TYR A 151 -9.66 3.04 23.82
C TYR A 151 -10.80 3.60 24.69
N GLU A 152 -11.26 4.83 24.43
CA GLU A 152 -12.43 5.39 25.13
C GLU A 152 -13.70 4.58 24.87
N LEU A 153 -13.92 4.15 23.63
CA LEU A 153 -15.05 3.31 23.25
C LEU A 153 -15.01 1.97 24.00
N LEU A 154 -13.85 1.32 24.07
CA LEU A 154 -13.64 0.08 24.83
C LEU A 154 -13.95 0.26 26.32
N LEU A 155 -13.45 1.35 26.93
CA LEU A 155 -13.76 1.66 28.33
C LEU A 155 -15.26 1.89 28.55
N VAL A 156 -15.92 2.64 27.67
CA VAL A 156 -17.36 2.89 27.75
C VAL A 156 -18.16 1.59 27.62
N LEU A 157 -17.79 0.73 26.67
CA LEU A 157 -18.49 -0.52 26.41
C LEU A 157 -18.29 -1.55 27.53
N CYS A 158 -17.09 -1.66 28.10
CA CYS A 158 -16.77 -2.65 29.13
C CYS A 158 -17.14 -2.20 30.55
N LEU A 159 -17.02 -0.91 30.90
CA LEU A 159 -17.18 -0.43 32.28
C LEU A 159 -18.57 0.12 32.60
N LYS A 160 -19.29 0.71 31.63
CA LYS A 160 -20.65 1.24 31.89
C LYS A 160 -21.76 0.20 32.10
N PRO A 161 -21.77 -1.00 31.49
CA PRO A 161 -22.82 -1.98 31.78
C PRO A 161 -22.70 -2.54 33.21
N LEU A 162 -21.50 -2.63 33.77
CA LEU A 162 -21.28 -3.10 35.15
C LEU A 162 -21.86 -2.13 36.21
N GLY A 163 -21.75 -0.82 35.97
CA GLY A 163 -22.29 0.20 36.88
C GLY A 163 -23.82 0.33 36.88
N ARG A 164 -24.50 -0.09 35.80
CA ARG A 164 -25.98 -0.08 35.72
C ARG A 164 -26.64 -1.29 36.38
N ILE A 165 -25.94 -2.40 36.55
CA ILE A 165 -26.47 -3.62 37.19
C ILE A 165 -26.46 -3.51 38.73
N PHE A 166 -25.57 -2.69 39.30
CA PHE A 166 -25.36 -2.59 40.75
C PHE A 166 -25.99 -1.37 41.45
N THR A 167 -26.76 -0.52 40.77
CA THR A 167 -27.51 0.55 41.46
C THR A 167 -28.82 -0.03 42.03
N PRO A 168 -28.97 -0.22 43.36
CA PRO A 168 -30.25 -0.59 43.93
C PRO A 168 -31.27 0.50 43.62
N ARG A 169 -32.42 0.08 43.09
CA ARG A 169 -33.59 0.93 42.83
C ARG A 169 -33.93 1.68 44.13
N PRO A 170 -33.91 3.03 44.17
CA PRO A 170 -34.31 3.73 45.40
C PRO A 170 -35.75 3.37 45.72
N ALA A 171 -35.97 2.83 46.93
CA ALA A 171 -37.29 2.51 47.43
C ALA A 171 -38.16 3.77 47.42
N LYS A 172 -39.35 3.68 46.83
CA LYS A 172 -40.32 4.77 46.81
C LYS A 172 -40.66 5.14 48.27
N PRO A 173 -40.59 6.43 48.66
CA PRO A 173 -41.04 6.83 49.99
C PRO A 173 -42.56 6.65 50.09
N HIS A 174 -42.99 5.86 51.07
CA HIS A 174 -44.40 5.75 51.45
C HIS A 174 -44.83 7.09 52.07
N LEU A 175 -45.75 7.79 51.41
CA LEU A 175 -46.45 8.95 51.97
C LEU A 175 -47.41 8.45 53.08
N PRO A 176 -47.31 8.97 54.31
CA PRO A 176 -48.38 8.78 55.30
C PRO A 176 -49.62 9.61 54.89
N GLN A 177 -50.79 9.01 55.12
CA GLN A 177 -52.12 9.55 54.84
C GLN A 177 -52.45 10.76 55.71
#